data_AF-A0A1M5F001-F1
#
_entry.id   AF-A0A1M5F001-F1
#
_cell.length_a   1.000
_cell.length_b   1.000
_cell.length_c   1.000
_cell.angle_alpha   90.00
_cell.angle_beta   90.00
_cell.angle_gamma   90.00
#
_symmetry.space_group_name_H-M   'P 1'
#
loop_
_entity.id
_entity.type
_entity.pdbx_description
1 polymer ?
#
loop_
_entity_poly.entity_id
_entity_poly.type
_entity_poly.pdbx_seq_one_letter_code
_entity_poly.pdbx_strand_id
1 'polypeptide(L)' 'MVIDGAIVENHFDGALAYLIMCEPEDIQVMCITYHDHDASDEIVRFAGGYNRNAERQIILDPCLVYPAD' A
#
# COMPACT_ATOMS: atom_id res chain seq x y z
N MET A 1 -3.81 -2.47 -10.90
CA MET A 1 -3.36 -1.06 -10.85
C MET A 1 -1.94 -1.03 -10.35
N VAL A 2 -1.14 -0.05 -10.78
CA VAL A 2 0.20 0.22 -10.25
C VAL A 2 0.27 1.66 -9.75
N ILE A 3 0.98 1.88 -8.66
CA ILE A 3 1.25 3.21 -8.10
C ILE A 3 2.58 3.19 -7.36
N ASP A 4 3.35 4.26 -7.51
CA ASP A 4 4.65 4.42 -6.87
C ASP A 4 4.55 5.49 -5.78
N GLY A 5 5.21 5.25 -4.64
CA GLY A 5 5.19 6.14 -3.49
C GLY A 5 5.87 5.54 -2.26
N ALA A 6 6.01 6.35 -1.22
CA ALA A 6 6.60 5.93 0.05
C ALA A 6 5.56 5.20 0.94
N ILE A 7 6.02 4.23 1.72
CA ILE A 7 5.20 3.57 2.75
C ILE A 7 5.23 4.45 4.00
N VAL A 8 4.07 4.97 4.40
CA VAL A 8 3.94 5.87 5.56
C VAL A 8 3.51 5.15 6.83
N GLU A 9 2.85 3.99 6.71
CA GLU A 9 2.42 3.16 7.83
C GLU A 9 2.41 1.69 7.43
N ASN A 10 2.71 0.81 8.39
CA ASN A 10 2.56 -0.63 8.24
C ASN A 10 1.83 -1.22 9.45
N HIS A 11 1.08 -2.29 9.21
CA HIS A 11 0.51 -3.14 10.25
C HIS A 11 0.54 -4.60 9.79
N PHE A 12 0.91 -5.51 10.69
CA PHE A 12 0.88 -6.96 10.45
C PHE A 12 -0.02 -7.63 11.48
N ASP A 13 -0.99 -8.42 11.01
CA ASP A 13 -1.98 -9.08 11.89
C ASP A 13 -1.62 -10.54 12.25
N GLY A 14 -0.49 -11.05 11.74
CA GLY A 14 -0.07 -12.44 11.87
C GLY A 14 -0.28 -13.30 10.63
N ALA A 15 -1.02 -12.80 9.62
CA ALA A 15 -1.25 -13.48 8.34
C ALA A 15 -1.09 -12.55 7.14
N LEU A 16 -1.54 -11.30 7.25
CA LEU A 16 -1.48 -10.26 6.22
C LEU A 16 -0.82 -9.01 6.76
N ALA A 17 -0.09 -8.35 5.86
CA ALA A 17 0.43 -7.01 6.06
C ALA A 17 -0.43 -5.99 5.32
N TYR A 18 -0.67 -4.86 5.98
CA TYR A 18 -1.44 -3.72 5.51
C TYR A 18 -0.49 -2.53 5.44
N LEU A 19 -0.16 -2.12 4.23
CA LEU A 19 0.81 -1.05 3.98
C LEU A 19 0.07 0.16 3.43
N ILE A 20 0.31 1.33 4.02
CA ILE A 20 -0.34 2.57 3.63
C ILE A 20 0.65 3.44 2.86
N MET A 21 0.18 3.96 1.73
CA MET A 21 0.83 4.98 0.92
C MET A 21 -0.04 6.24 0.88
N CYS A 22 0.62 7.40 0.80
CA CYS A 22 0.05 8.75 0.86
C CYS A 22 -0.52 9.13 2.25
N GLU A 23 -0.41 10.41 2.60
CA GLU A 23 -1.02 10.92 3.83
C GLU A 23 -2.57 10.92 3.73
N PRO A 24 -3.30 10.69 4.85
CA PRO A 24 -4.77 10.53 4.83
C PRO A 24 -5.54 11.76 4.35
N GLU A 25 -4.90 12.92 4.30
CA GLU A 25 -5.48 14.19 3.87
C GLU A 25 -5.81 14.19 2.36
N ASP A 26 -5.12 13.35 1.59
CA ASP A 26 -5.32 13.09 0.16
C ASP A 26 -6.11 11.79 -0.09
N ILE A 27 -5.71 10.99 -1.08
CA ILE A 27 -6.21 9.64 -1.32
C ILE A 27 -5.27 8.66 -0.64
N GLN A 28 -5.80 7.95 0.35
CA GLN A 28 -5.09 6.85 1.00
C GLN A 28 -5.10 5.62 0.08
N VAL A 29 -3.92 5.03 -0.11
CA VAL A 29 -3.78 3.75 -0.82
C VAL A 29 -3.29 2.70 0.14
N MET A 30 -4.10 1.65 0.34
CA MET A 30 -3.75 0.50 1.16
C MET A 30 -3.39 -0.69 0.28
N CYS A 31 -2.22 -1.28 0.51
CA CYS A 31 -1.77 -2.53 -0.08
C CYS A 31 -1.97 -3.66 0.94
N ILE A 32 -2.76 -4.67 0.56
CA ILE A 32 -2.92 -5.90 1.35
C ILE A 32 -1.99 -6.95 0.73
N THR A 33 -1.00 -7.38 1.50
CA THR A 33 0.04 -8.30 1.03
C THR A 33 0.41 -9.34 2.09
N TYR A 34 1.20 -10.34 1.72
CA TYR A 34 1.62 -11.43 2.60
C TYR A 34 2.96 -11.20 3.29
N HIS A 35 3.73 -10.20 2.87
CA HIS A 35 5.04 -9.87 3.43
C HIS A 35 5.01 -8.47 4.02
N ASP A 36 5.57 -8.32 5.21
CA ASP A 36 5.73 -7.02 5.85
C ASP A 36 6.80 -6.18 5.14
N HIS A 37 6.62 -4.86 5.21
CA HIS A 37 7.58 -3.87 4.73
C HIS A 37 7.61 -2.72 5.73
N ASP A 38 8.82 -2.24 6.04
CA ASP A 38 8.99 -1.10 6.93
C ASP A 38 8.51 0.20 6.28
N ALA A 39 7.92 1.07 7.09
CA ALA A 39 7.67 2.45 6.67
C ALA A 39 9.01 3.15 6.42
N SER A 40 9.15 3.80 5.27
CA SER A 40 10.37 4.49 4.87
C SER A 40 10.08 5.52 3.79
N ASP A 41 10.99 6.49 3.63
CA ASP A 41 10.95 7.48 2.55
C ASP A 41 11.36 6.88 1.17
N GLU A 42 11.68 5.59 1.10
CA GLU A 42 11.98 4.91 -0.17
C GLU A 42 10.71 4.83 -1.03
N ILE A 43 10.85 5.20 -2.30
CA ILE A 43 9.76 5.05 -3.27
C ILE A 43 9.71 3.60 -3.72
N VAL A 44 8.60 2.95 -3.42
CA VAL A 44 8.29 1.58 -3.84
C VAL A 44 7.07 1.57 -4.75
N ARG A 45 6.93 0.50 -5.52
CA ARG A 45 5.78 0.25 -6.38
C ARG A 45 4.81 -0.70 -5.70
N PHE A 46 3.57 -0.27 -5.52
CA PHE A 46 2.44 -1.14 -5.24
C PHE A 46 1.79 -1.58 -6.54
N ALA A 47 1.57 -2.89 -6.68
CA ALA A 47 0.90 -3.48 -7.84
C ALA A 47 -0.15 -4.50 -7.38
N GLY A 48 -1.43 -4.25 -7.66
CA GLY A 48 -2.50 -5.13 -7.17
C GLY A 48 -3.87 -4.94 -7.80
N GLY A 49 -4.82 -5.76 -7.35
CA GLY A 49 -6.22 -5.69 -7.74
C GLY A 49 -6.87 -4.42 -7.17
N TYR A 50 -7.41 -3.55 -8.04
CA TYR A 50 -7.95 -2.26 -7.61
C TYR A 50 -9.37 -2.39 -7.04
N ASN A 51 -9.57 -1.82 -5.85
CA ASN A 51 -10.88 -1.61 -5.25
C ASN A 51 -10.95 -0.19 -4.68
N ARG A 52 -12.04 0.54 -4.95
CA ARG A 52 -12.33 1.81 -4.27
C ARG A 52 -13.26 1.53 -3.09
N ASN A 53 -12.70 1.46 -1.89
CA ASN A 53 -13.44 1.12 -0.69
C ASN A 53 -14.22 2.30 -0.10
N ALA A 54 -13.73 3.53 -0.30
CA ALA A 54 -14.40 4.76 0.12
C ALA A 54 -14.09 5.92 -0.83
N GLU A 55 -14.64 7.11 -0.55
CA GLU A 55 -14.42 8.29 -1.39
C GLU A 55 -12.93 8.62 -1.59
N ARG A 56 -12.13 8.45 -0.53
CA ARG A 56 -10.68 8.74 -0.49
C ARG A 56 -9.82 7.53 -0.11
N GLN A 57 -10.34 6.31 -0.28
CA GLN A 57 -9.60 5.09 0.05
C GLN A 57 -9.61 4.12 -1.12
N ILE A 58 -8.42 3.75 -1.55
CA ILE A 58 -8.15 2.72 -2.54
C ILE A 58 -7.52 1.53 -1.82
N ILE A 59 -7.99 0.33 -2.10
CA ILE A 59 -7.41 -0.92 -1.65
C ILE A 59 -6.85 -1.64 -2.87
N LEU A 60 -5.60 -2.11 -2.73
CA LEU A 60 -4.96 -3.02 -3.65
C LEU A 60 -4.91 -4.40 -2.98
N ASP A 61 -5.68 -5.36 -3.50
CA ASP A 61 -5.79 -6.72 -2.95
C ASP A 61 -6.07 -7.77 -4.06
N PRO A 62 -5.26 -8.83 -4.19
CA PRO A 62 -3.94 -8.96 -3.58
C PRO A 62 -2.98 -7.89 -4.13
N CYS A 63 -2.02 -7.48 -3.31
CA CYS A 63 -1.00 -6.50 -3.67
C CYS A 63 0.42 -7.05 -3.51
N LEU A 64 1.28 -6.65 -4.43
CA LEU A 64 2.70 -6.93 -4.47
C LEU A 64 3.47 -5.62 -4.37
N VAL A 65 4.59 -5.65 -3.65
CA VAL A 65 5.46 -4.50 -3.40
C VAL A 65 6.81 -4.77 -4.05
N TYR A 66 7.33 -3.79 -4.80
CA TYR A 66 8.61 -3.88 -5.49
C TYR A 66 9.38 -2.56 -5.34
N PRO A 67 10.71 -2.55 -5.52
CA PRO A 67 11.44 -1.31 -5.75
C PRO A 67 10.84 -0.53 -6.94
N ALA A 68 10.72 0.79 -6.82
CA ALA A 68 10.39 1.64 -7.97
C ALA A 68 11.62 1.82 -8.87
N ASP A 69 11.38 2.00 -10.18
CA ASP A 69 12.43 2.24 -11.19
C ASP A 69 12.89 3.71 -11.23
#